data_AF-A0AAN6E8T7-F1
#
_entry.id   AF-A0AAN6E8T7-F1
#
_cell.length_a   1.000
_cell.length_b   1.000
_cell.length_c   1.000
_cell.angle_alpha   90.00
_cell.angle_beta   90.00
_cell.angle_gamma   90.00
#
_symmetry.space_group_name_H-M   'P 1'
#
loop_
_entity.id
_entity.type
_entity.pdbx_description
1 polymer ?
#
loop_
_entity_poly.entity_id
_entity_poly.type
_entity_poly.pdbx_seq_one_letter_code
_entity_poly.pdbx_strand_id
1 'polypeptide(L)'
;MHPWFIWFSFIFPLPYALKALLANEFRSLRIRCVGSSLIPGGPGFGNIANQICALQGSHPGQLYVSGAEYLATGFGIYVNSQWRNFLALAGFLAFFVIATALIMELVEFGNAGYSIRTFKSSPTVVEHIDEESSGEVKIHDDIPEEGPTDEQIELGTTYTWQDVNYTVPVKGGSRQLLNNVSGFIKPGQMTALMGSSGAGKTTLLDSLSQRKTIGSLQGEMLMNGAPQPPSFRRITGYAEQLDVHAPLVTVREALRFSAQLRQPATTSIAEKNAYVERVIYLLDLGDIADCLIGEPDSREGISLEERKRLTIGIELVSKPKILFLDEPTSGLDAQASFRIVQILKRLATNGQTILCTIHQPSSLLFEAFDRLLLLVRGGKTVYFGDIGDDAHVLISYFERN
;
A
#
# COMPACT_ATOMS: atom_id res chain seq x y z
N MET A 1 -27.59 -49.01 -7.28
CA MET A 1 -26.18 -48.61 -7.51
C MET A 1 -25.36 -49.11 -6.33
N HIS A 2 -24.22 -49.75 -6.57
CA HIS A 2 -23.35 -50.20 -5.48
C HIS A 2 -22.88 -49.01 -4.61
N PRO A 3 -22.72 -49.20 -3.29
CA PRO A 3 -22.60 -48.12 -2.29
C PRO A 3 -21.23 -47.42 -2.22
N TRP A 4 -20.41 -47.45 -3.27
CA TRP A 4 -19.03 -46.93 -3.25
C TRP A 4 -18.93 -45.42 -2.98
N PHE A 5 -19.95 -44.64 -3.35
CA PHE A 5 -19.97 -43.18 -3.22
C PHE A 5 -20.97 -42.64 -2.19
N ILE A 6 -21.50 -43.49 -1.30
CA ILE A 6 -22.45 -43.04 -0.28
C ILE A 6 -21.81 -42.01 0.66
N TRP A 7 -20.50 -42.10 0.89
CA TRP A 7 -19.76 -41.15 1.73
C TRP A 7 -19.81 -39.70 1.23
N PHE A 8 -19.91 -39.48 -0.09
CA PHE A 8 -20.09 -38.15 -0.69
C PHE A 8 -21.37 -37.48 -0.17
N SER A 9 -22.42 -38.27 0.10
CA SER A 9 -23.67 -37.73 0.65
C SER A 9 -23.54 -37.21 2.08
N PHE A 10 -22.48 -37.58 2.81
CA PHE A 10 -22.22 -37.12 4.18
C PHE A 10 -21.29 -35.90 4.24
N ILE A 11 -20.54 -35.59 3.18
CA ILE A 11 -19.57 -34.48 3.17
C ILE A 11 -20.18 -33.20 2.58
N PHE A 12 -21.12 -33.34 1.66
CA PHE A 12 -21.76 -32.20 1.01
C PHE A 12 -23.04 -31.77 1.73
N PRO A 13 -23.32 -30.46 1.88
CA PRO A 13 -24.57 -29.98 2.48
C PRO A 13 -25.79 -30.17 1.55
N LEU A 14 -25.58 -30.23 0.24
CA LEU A 14 -26.65 -30.25 -0.77
C LEU A 14 -27.68 -31.40 -0.59
N PRO A 15 -27.27 -32.65 -0.30
CA PRO A 15 -28.23 -33.74 -0.07
C PRO A 15 -29.10 -33.54 1.18
N TYR A 16 -28.57 -32.91 2.23
CA TYR A 16 -29.33 -32.58 3.44
C TYR A 16 -30.36 -31.48 3.16
N ALA A 17 -29.98 -30.48 2.36
CA ALA A 17 -30.89 -29.42 1.91
C ALA A 17 -32.03 -29.97 1.04
N LEU A 18 -31.71 -30.83 0.06
CA LEU A 18 -32.71 -31.46 -0.81
C LEU A 18 -33.68 -32.33 -0.01
N LYS A 19 -33.19 -33.14 0.94
CA LYS A 19 -34.03 -33.95 1.83
C LYS A 19 -34.95 -33.09 2.70
N ALA A 20 -34.44 -31.99 3.25
CA ALA A 20 -35.23 -31.07 4.07
C ALA A 20 -36.32 -30.36 3.25
N LEU A 21 -36.01 -29.94 2.02
CA LEU A 21 -36.96 -29.29 1.10
C LEU A 21 -38.06 -30.25 0.66
N LEU A 22 -37.70 -31.45 0.20
CA LEU A 22 -38.68 -32.47 -0.18
C LEU A 22 -39.58 -32.86 1.00
N ALA A 23 -39.00 -33.07 2.18
CA ALA A 23 -39.77 -33.37 3.39
C ALA A 23 -40.76 -32.25 3.78
N ASN A 24 -40.43 -30.99 3.50
CA ASN A 24 -41.30 -29.85 3.75
C ASN A 24 -42.47 -29.79 2.76
N GLU A 25 -42.18 -29.88 1.46
CA GLU A 25 -43.18 -29.77 0.39
C GLU A 25 -44.18 -30.94 0.39
N PHE A 26 -43.70 -32.18 0.60
CA PHE A 26 -44.56 -33.36 0.55
C PHE A 26 -45.25 -33.67 1.89
N ARG A 27 -45.03 -32.87 2.93
CA ARG A 27 -45.57 -33.12 4.28
C ARG A 27 -47.10 -33.15 4.32
N SER A 28 -47.75 -32.23 3.61
CA SER A 28 -49.21 -32.09 3.54
C SER A 28 -49.78 -32.46 2.17
N LEU A 29 -48.93 -32.89 1.23
CA LEU A 29 -49.34 -33.24 -0.12
C LEU A 29 -50.15 -34.54 -0.12
N ARG A 30 -51.32 -34.52 -0.77
CA ARG A 30 -52.13 -35.72 -1.02
C ARG A 30 -52.31 -35.89 -2.51
N ILE A 31 -51.68 -36.92 -3.06
CA ILE A 31 -51.70 -37.20 -4.50
C ILE A 31 -52.91 -38.08 -4.76
N ARG A 32 -53.95 -37.54 -5.41
CA ARG A 32 -55.17 -38.30 -5.75
C ARG A 32 -54.94 -39.14 -7.00
N CYS A 33 -55.36 -40.40 -6.95
CA CYS A 33 -55.26 -41.33 -8.07
C CYS A 33 -56.63 -41.47 -8.74
N VAL A 34 -56.68 -41.24 -10.05
CA VAL A 34 -57.94 -41.23 -10.83
C VAL A 34 -57.77 -42.13 -12.05
N GLY A 35 -58.83 -42.85 -12.43
CA GLY A 35 -58.90 -43.62 -13.66
C GLY A 35 -57.84 -44.71 -13.75
N SER A 36 -56.93 -44.60 -14.72
CA SER A 36 -55.92 -45.59 -15.09
C SER A 36 -54.78 -45.78 -14.07
N SER A 37 -54.69 -44.92 -13.04
CA SER A 37 -53.67 -45.03 -11.98
C SER A 37 -54.07 -45.97 -10.84
N LEU A 38 -55.28 -46.56 -10.88
CA LEU A 38 -55.75 -47.57 -9.94
C LEU A 38 -55.53 -48.97 -10.51
N ILE A 39 -54.92 -49.85 -9.73
CA ILE A 39 -54.58 -51.22 -10.11
C ILE A 39 -55.23 -52.18 -9.09
N PRO A 40 -55.92 -53.25 -9.52
CA PRO A 40 -56.25 -53.60 -10.89
C PRO A 40 -57.36 -52.70 -11.47
N GLY A 41 -57.17 -52.26 -12.72
CA GLY A 41 -58.15 -51.48 -13.49
C GLY A 41 -58.77 -52.32 -14.61
N GLY A 42 -60.08 -52.20 -14.83
CA GLY A 42 -60.79 -52.89 -15.91
C GLY A 42 -62.30 -53.08 -15.62
N PRO A 43 -63.11 -53.44 -16.63
CA PRO A 43 -64.54 -53.69 -16.46
C PRO A 43 -64.76 -54.87 -15.48
N GLY A 44 -65.37 -54.59 -14.33
CA GLY A 44 -65.61 -55.56 -13.24
C GLY A 44 -64.84 -55.27 -11.95
N PHE A 45 -63.81 -54.42 -11.97
CA PHE A 45 -63.04 -54.01 -10.79
C PHE A 45 -63.48 -52.62 -10.30
N GLY A 46 -64.69 -52.52 -9.75
CA GLY A 46 -65.26 -51.25 -9.24
C GLY A 46 -65.18 -51.06 -7.72
N ASN A 47 -64.71 -52.06 -6.97
CA ASN A 47 -64.66 -51.99 -5.52
C ASN A 47 -63.32 -51.39 -5.06
N ILE A 48 -63.38 -50.18 -4.50
CA ILE A 48 -62.22 -49.41 -4.01
C ILE A 48 -61.42 -50.21 -2.97
N ALA A 49 -62.07 -51.06 -2.17
CA ALA A 49 -61.41 -51.86 -1.14
C ALA A 49 -60.35 -52.82 -1.69
N ASN A 50 -60.47 -53.24 -2.96
CA ASN A 50 -59.56 -54.15 -3.63
C ASN A 50 -58.66 -53.45 -4.66
N GLN A 51 -58.63 -52.12 -4.65
CA GLN A 51 -57.80 -51.30 -5.54
C GLN A 51 -56.74 -50.54 -4.76
N ILE A 52 -55.59 -50.36 -5.39
CA ILE A 52 -54.46 -49.59 -4.88
C ILE A 52 -53.94 -48.64 -5.96
N CYS A 53 -53.35 -47.52 -5.55
CA CYS A 53 -52.71 -46.61 -6.48
C CYS A 53 -51.34 -47.15 -6.94
N ALA A 54 -51.00 -46.94 -8.22
CA ALA A 54 -49.72 -47.35 -8.81
C ALA A 54 -48.49 -46.63 -8.23
N LEU A 55 -48.69 -45.52 -7.50
CA LEU A 55 -47.62 -44.78 -6.83
C LEU A 55 -47.13 -45.52 -5.59
N GLN A 56 -45.82 -45.44 -5.33
CA GLN A 56 -45.19 -46.03 -4.15
C GLN A 56 -45.74 -45.41 -2.86
N GLY A 57 -45.98 -46.23 -1.83
CA GLY A 57 -46.53 -45.79 -0.54
C GLY A 57 -48.05 -45.70 -0.49
N SER A 58 -48.76 -46.30 -1.45
CA SER A 58 -50.22 -46.44 -1.46
C SER A 58 -50.70 -47.57 -0.53
N HIS A 59 -51.93 -47.45 -0.02
CA HIS A 59 -52.59 -48.49 0.77
C HIS A 59 -53.88 -48.96 0.08
N PRO A 60 -54.28 -50.24 0.22
CA PRO A 60 -55.54 -50.74 -0.34
C PRO A 60 -56.75 -49.97 0.20
N GLY A 61 -57.73 -49.65 -0.65
CA GLY A 61 -58.93 -48.93 -0.21
C GLY A 61 -58.82 -47.40 -0.20
N GLN A 62 -57.67 -46.83 -0.56
CA GLN A 62 -57.46 -45.38 -0.59
C GLN A 62 -57.25 -44.87 -2.02
N LEU A 63 -58.00 -43.82 -2.39
CA LEU A 63 -57.88 -43.13 -3.70
C LEU A 63 -56.82 -42.02 -3.69
N TYR A 64 -56.01 -41.92 -2.64
CA TYR A 64 -54.91 -40.96 -2.55
C TYR A 64 -53.70 -41.58 -1.88
N VAL A 65 -52.52 -41.06 -2.21
CA VAL A 65 -51.25 -41.40 -1.55
C VAL A 65 -50.76 -40.18 -0.78
N SER A 66 -50.39 -40.39 0.49
CA SER A 66 -49.78 -39.36 1.31
C SER A 66 -48.36 -39.07 0.80
N GLY A 67 -48.02 -37.79 0.59
CA GLY A 67 -46.68 -37.40 0.16
C GLY A 67 -45.58 -37.87 1.12
N ALA A 68 -45.89 -37.97 2.42
CA ALA A 68 -44.98 -38.51 3.42
C ALA A 68 -44.67 -40.00 3.22
N GLU A 69 -45.66 -40.80 2.84
CA GLU A 69 -45.50 -42.24 2.58
C GLU A 69 -44.81 -42.49 1.23
N TYR A 70 -45.12 -41.66 0.23
CA TYR A 70 -44.43 -41.65 -1.05
C TYR A 70 -42.93 -41.36 -0.89
N LEU A 71 -42.55 -40.35 -0.10
CA LEU A 71 -41.14 -40.04 0.17
C LEU A 71 -40.44 -41.13 1.00
N ALA A 72 -41.12 -41.70 1.99
CA ALA A 72 -40.54 -42.73 2.85
C ALA A 72 -40.26 -44.03 2.08
N THR A 73 -41.20 -44.44 1.21
CA THR A 73 -41.10 -45.70 0.47
C THR A 73 -40.30 -45.57 -0.83
N GLY A 74 -40.41 -44.45 -1.54
CA GLY A 74 -39.72 -44.25 -2.82
C GLY A 74 -38.30 -43.69 -2.72
N PHE A 75 -38.04 -42.82 -1.73
CA PHE A 75 -36.76 -42.11 -1.59
C PHE A 75 -36.05 -42.36 -0.26
N GLY A 76 -36.66 -43.11 0.67
CA GLY A 76 -36.11 -43.33 2.01
C GLY A 76 -36.03 -42.05 2.85
N ILE A 77 -36.86 -41.03 2.54
CA ILE A 77 -36.87 -39.74 3.21
C ILE A 77 -38.03 -39.69 4.20
N TYR A 78 -37.72 -39.58 5.49
CA TYR A 78 -38.73 -39.50 6.55
C TYR A 78 -38.98 -38.05 6.95
N VAL A 79 -40.24 -37.62 6.95
CA VAL A 79 -40.64 -36.26 7.33
C VAL A 79 -40.23 -35.92 8.78
N ASN A 80 -40.29 -36.90 9.68
CA ASN A 80 -39.85 -36.74 11.07
C ASN A 80 -38.34 -36.48 11.22
N SER A 81 -37.53 -36.75 10.19
CA SER A 81 -36.09 -36.51 10.20
C SER A 81 -35.69 -35.09 9.79
N GLN A 82 -36.65 -34.21 9.46
CA GLN A 82 -36.41 -32.85 8.98
C GLN A 82 -35.51 -32.03 9.92
N TRP A 83 -35.73 -32.12 11.24
CA TRP A 83 -34.90 -31.45 12.25
C TRP A 83 -33.43 -31.90 12.21
N ARG A 84 -33.16 -33.18 11.97
CA ARG A 84 -31.79 -33.72 11.88
C ARG A 84 -31.06 -33.17 10.65
N ASN A 85 -31.76 -33.04 9.53
CA ASN A 85 -31.19 -32.45 8.31
C ASN A 85 -30.94 -30.95 8.49
N PHE A 86 -31.84 -30.24 9.18
CA PHE A 86 -31.65 -28.82 9.51
C PHE A 86 -30.43 -28.60 10.41
N LEU A 87 -30.27 -29.39 11.47
CA LEU A 87 -29.10 -29.32 12.34
C LEU A 87 -27.79 -29.63 11.60
N ALA A 88 -27.80 -30.61 10.70
CA ALA A 88 -26.64 -30.91 9.87
C ALA A 88 -26.24 -29.71 8.98
N LEU A 89 -27.21 -29.04 8.35
CA LEU A 89 -26.97 -27.84 7.54
C LEU A 89 -26.42 -26.67 8.38
N ALA A 90 -26.98 -26.43 9.56
CA ALA A 90 -26.49 -25.42 10.48
C ALA A 90 -25.04 -25.72 10.94
N GLY A 91 -24.73 -27.00 11.18
CA GLY A 91 -23.37 -27.47 11.49
C GLY A 91 -22.38 -27.24 10.35
N PHE A 92 -22.76 -27.54 9.11
CA PHE A 92 -21.93 -27.24 7.93
C PHE A 92 -21.70 -25.74 7.77
N LEU A 93 -22.73 -24.91 7.94
CA LEU A 93 -22.61 -23.46 7.87
C LEU A 93 -21.60 -22.95 8.91
N ALA A 94 -21.74 -23.37 10.18
CA ALA A 94 -20.82 -22.99 11.23
C ALA A 94 -19.38 -23.46 10.93
N PHE A 95 -19.21 -24.70 10.47
CA PHE A 95 -17.91 -25.24 10.09
C PHE A 95 -17.24 -24.42 8.98
N PHE A 96 -17.95 -24.13 7.89
CA PHE A 96 -17.37 -23.35 6.77
C PHE A 96 -17.07 -21.91 7.16
N VAL A 97 -17.91 -21.26 7.97
CA VAL A 97 -17.64 -19.91 8.49
C VAL A 97 -16.40 -19.90 9.39
N ILE A 98 -16.29 -20.85 10.31
CA ILE A 98 -15.12 -20.96 11.21
C ILE A 98 -13.86 -21.30 10.40
N ALA A 99 -13.93 -22.25 9.46
CA ALA A 99 -12.80 -22.64 8.63
C ALA A 99 -12.31 -21.49 7.76
N THR A 100 -13.22 -20.72 7.15
CA THR A 100 -12.84 -19.55 6.34
C THR A 100 -12.24 -18.44 7.18
N ALA A 101 -12.78 -18.17 8.38
CA ALA A 101 -12.18 -17.21 9.31
C ALA A 101 -10.77 -17.63 9.74
N LEU A 102 -10.57 -18.91 10.10
CA LEU A 102 -9.26 -19.44 10.48
C LEU A 102 -8.26 -19.42 9.32
N ILE A 103 -8.69 -19.74 8.10
CA ILE A 103 -7.82 -19.70 6.93
C ILE A 103 -7.39 -18.26 6.63
N MET A 104 -8.29 -17.28 6.72
CA MET A 104 -7.93 -15.87 6.53
C MET A 104 -6.96 -15.36 7.59
N GLU A 105 -7.02 -15.89 8.81
CA GLU A 105 -6.13 -15.49 9.91
C GLU A 105 -4.77 -16.21 9.87
N LEU A 106 -4.72 -17.47 9.43
CA LEU A 106 -3.53 -18.31 9.51
C LEU A 106 -2.74 -18.41 8.20
N VAL A 107 -3.37 -18.10 7.06
CA VAL A 107 -2.74 -18.24 5.74
C VAL A 107 -2.50 -16.87 5.13
N GLU A 108 -1.26 -16.40 5.28
CA GLU A 108 -0.74 -15.33 4.43
C GLU A 108 -0.36 -15.95 3.08
N PHE A 109 -1.08 -15.59 2.01
CA PHE A 109 -0.74 -16.03 0.66
C PHE A 109 0.57 -15.35 0.22
N GLY A 110 1.70 -16.02 0.47
CA GLY A 110 3.02 -15.56 0.06
C GLY A 110 3.18 -15.52 -1.47
N ASN A 111 3.39 -14.32 -2.01
CA ASN A 111 3.45 -14.08 -3.45
C ASN A 111 4.88 -14.25 -4.04
N ALA A 112 5.27 -15.49 -4.39
CA ALA A 112 6.52 -15.83 -5.11
C ALA A 112 6.78 -15.24 -6.54
N GLY A 113 7.33 -14.02 -6.69
CA GLY A 113 8.43 -13.79 -7.65
C GLY A 113 8.23 -13.32 -9.11
N TYR A 114 7.23 -12.50 -9.49
CA TYR A 114 7.27 -11.70 -10.73
C TYR A 114 6.43 -10.41 -10.59
N SER A 115 6.98 -9.22 -10.86
CA SER A 115 6.24 -7.95 -10.79
C SER A 115 5.49 -7.63 -12.10
N ILE A 116 4.17 -7.47 -12.04
CA ILE A 116 3.30 -7.05 -13.16
C ILE A 116 2.90 -5.60 -12.91
N ARG A 117 3.19 -4.71 -13.87
CA ARG A 117 2.73 -3.32 -13.83
C ARG A 117 1.29 -3.25 -14.30
N THR A 118 0.42 -2.71 -13.46
CA THR A 118 -1.00 -2.53 -13.79
C THR A 118 -1.27 -1.05 -14.01
N PHE A 119 -1.55 -0.69 -15.26
CA PHE A 119 -1.87 0.69 -15.65
C PHE A 119 -3.37 0.91 -15.68
N LYS A 120 -3.79 2.15 -15.42
CA LYS A 120 -5.18 2.57 -15.62
C LYS A 120 -5.54 2.42 -17.10
N SER A 121 -6.71 1.84 -17.39
CA SER A 121 -7.16 1.49 -18.75
C SER A 121 -7.58 2.68 -19.63
N SER A 122 -6.97 3.86 -19.45
CA SER A 122 -7.28 5.08 -20.20
C SER A 122 -5.99 5.63 -20.81
N PRO A 123 -5.96 5.96 -22.11
CA PRO A 123 -4.74 6.35 -22.79
C PRO A 123 -4.43 7.82 -22.49
N THR A 124 -3.49 8.07 -21.58
CA THR A 124 -2.63 9.25 -21.70
C THR A 124 -1.33 8.74 -22.30
N VAL A 125 -1.32 8.57 -23.62
CA VAL A 125 -0.10 8.25 -24.37
C VAL A 125 0.80 9.47 -24.23
N VAL A 126 1.81 9.37 -23.37
CA VAL A 126 3.05 10.11 -23.59
C VAL A 126 3.75 9.30 -24.67
N GLU A 127 3.82 9.81 -25.89
CA GLU A 127 4.57 9.16 -26.97
C GLU A 127 6.03 9.06 -26.52
N HIS A 128 6.51 7.83 -26.32
CA HIS A 128 7.93 7.56 -26.26
C HIS A 128 8.51 7.90 -27.63
N ILE A 129 9.41 8.87 -27.68
CA ILE A 129 10.28 9.10 -28.82
C ILE A 129 11.31 7.96 -28.78
N ASP A 130 11.06 6.90 -29.55
CA ASP A 130 12.05 5.88 -29.85
C ASP A 130 13.01 6.46 -30.91
N GLU A 131 14.26 6.71 -30.50
CA GLU A 131 15.38 7.01 -31.40
C GLU A 131 15.75 5.76 -32.20
N GLU A 132 14.97 5.39 -33.22
CA GLU A 132 15.42 4.56 -34.37
C GLU A 132 14.27 4.35 -35.38
N SER A 133 14.02 5.33 -36.25
CA SER A 133 13.69 5.05 -37.66
C SER A 133 13.55 6.34 -38.47
N SER A 134 14.27 6.36 -39.58
CA SER A 134 14.24 7.37 -40.62
C SER A 134 12.85 7.50 -41.26
N GLY A 135 12.30 8.72 -41.25
CA GLY A 135 11.13 9.08 -42.06
C GLY A 135 10.68 10.50 -41.80
N GLU A 136 11.00 11.42 -42.72
CA GLU A 136 10.55 12.81 -42.69
C GLU A 136 9.03 12.92 -42.57
N VAL A 137 8.55 13.52 -41.48
CA VAL A 137 7.17 14.01 -41.36
C VAL A 137 7.22 15.43 -40.80
N LYS A 138 6.55 16.34 -41.51
CA LYS A 138 6.51 17.78 -41.23
C LYS A 138 5.86 18.03 -39.87
N ILE A 139 6.63 18.64 -38.99
CA ILE A 139 6.24 19.11 -37.66
C ILE A 139 5.20 20.22 -37.83
N HIS A 140 4.01 20.02 -37.27
CA HIS A 140 3.15 21.13 -36.88
C HIS A 140 3.68 21.60 -35.53
N ASP A 141 4.37 22.75 -35.55
CA ASP A 141 4.89 23.44 -34.38
C ASP A 141 3.75 23.81 -33.44
N ASP A 142 3.55 23.05 -32.37
CA ASP A 142 2.87 23.46 -31.13
C ASP A 142 3.32 22.56 -29.96
N ILE A 143 4.60 22.13 -29.98
CA ILE A 143 5.29 21.66 -28.78
C ILE A 143 5.94 22.92 -28.19
N PRO A 144 5.64 23.32 -26.94
CA PRO A 144 6.43 24.35 -26.31
C PRO A 144 7.85 23.79 -26.09
N GLU A 145 8.76 24.17 -26.99
CA GLU A 145 10.22 23.94 -26.89
C GLU A 145 10.86 24.69 -25.71
N GLU A 146 10.08 25.48 -24.99
CA GLU A 146 10.44 26.01 -23.69
C GLU A 146 9.76 25.15 -22.62
N GLY A 147 10.54 24.35 -21.88
CA GLY A 147 10.10 23.83 -20.60
C GLY A 147 9.48 24.98 -19.79
N PRO A 148 8.42 24.74 -18.98
CA PRO A 148 7.67 25.82 -18.34
C PRO A 148 8.66 26.80 -17.71
N THR A 149 8.71 28.01 -18.27
CA THR A 149 9.58 29.13 -17.87
C THR A 149 9.80 29.08 -16.38
N ASP A 150 11.06 29.10 -15.93
CA ASP A 150 11.54 29.03 -14.54
C ASP A 150 10.70 29.89 -13.57
N GLU A 151 9.49 29.42 -13.24
CA GLU A 151 8.78 29.79 -12.04
C GLU A 151 9.53 29.09 -10.93
N GLN A 152 10.51 29.83 -10.41
CA GLN A 152 11.40 29.47 -9.32
C GLN A 152 10.65 28.63 -8.29
N ILE A 153 11.11 27.41 -8.05
CA ILE A 153 10.84 26.72 -6.79
C ILE A 153 11.11 27.77 -5.70
N GLU A 154 10.14 28.05 -4.83
CA GLU A 154 10.29 29.07 -3.79
C GLU A 154 11.64 28.87 -3.12
N LEU A 155 12.52 29.89 -3.19
CA LEU A 155 13.89 29.77 -2.74
C LEU A 155 13.91 29.11 -1.36
N GLY A 156 14.71 28.04 -1.23
CA GLY A 156 14.91 27.37 0.03
C GLY A 156 15.33 28.37 1.11
N THR A 157 15.18 27.96 2.36
CA THR A 157 15.56 28.80 3.50
C THR A 157 16.81 28.27 4.17
N THR A 158 17.62 29.19 4.71
CA THR A 158 18.72 28.80 5.58
C THR A 158 18.14 28.35 6.92
N TYR A 159 18.57 27.18 7.37
CA TYR A 159 18.13 26.63 8.65
C TYR A 159 19.34 26.32 9.51
N THR A 160 19.32 26.83 10.73
CA THR A 160 20.46 26.91 11.65
C THR A 160 20.04 26.31 12.97
N TRP A 161 20.92 25.57 13.62
CA TRP A 161 20.69 25.08 14.97
C TRP A 161 21.96 25.19 15.81
N GLN A 162 21.79 25.55 17.08
CA GLN A 162 22.86 25.81 18.02
C GLN A 162 22.61 25.08 19.33
N ASP A 163 23.65 24.39 19.80
CA ASP A 163 23.72 23.69 21.08
C ASP A 163 22.51 22.76 21.31
N VAL A 164 22.13 22.02 20.26
CA VAL A 164 21.00 21.10 20.32
C VAL A 164 21.34 19.92 21.23
N ASN A 165 20.55 19.80 22.29
CA ASN A 165 20.61 18.72 23.26
C ASN A 165 19.26 18.03 23.32
N TYR A 166 19.27 16.70 23.28
CA TYR A 166 18.03 15.92 23.35
C TYR A 166 18.17 14.76 24.31
N THR A 167 17.25 14.70 25.27
CA THR A 167 17.26 13.74 26.37
C THR A 167 15.92 13.04 26.47
N VAL A 168 15.94 11.71 26.52
CA VAL A 168 14.74 10.87 26.63
C VAL A 168 14.64 10.23 28.02
N PRO A 169 13.43 10.13 28.62
CA PRO A 169 13.24 9.40 29.85
C PRO A 169 13.35 7.89 29.60
N VAL A 170 14.05 7.18 30.48
CA VAL A 170 14.22 5.72 30.43
C VAL A 170 13.88 5.14 31.80
N LYS A 171 13.47 3.87 31.89
CA LYS A 171 13.27 3.19 33.18
C LYS A 171 14.57 3.27 34.00
N GLY A 172 14.57 4.07 35.07
CA GLY A 172 15.74 4.29 35.94
C GLY A 172 16.53 5.58 35.69
N GLY A 173 16.07 6.49 34.83
CA GLY A 173 16.71 7.80 34.68
C GLY A 173 16.38 8.52 33.37
N SER A 174 17.32 9.31 32.88
CA SER A 174 17.24 9.93 31.56
C SER A 174 18.48 9.59 30.74
N ARG A 175 18.31 9.44 29.43
CA ARG A 175 19.39 9.15 28.49
C ARG A 175 19.53 10.30 27.52
N GLN A 176 20.69 10.94 27.52
CA GLN A 176 21.04 11.94 26.53
C GLN A 176 21.40 11.25 25.21
N LEU A 177 20.72 11.65 24.14
CA LEU A 177 20.92 11.12 22.78
C LEU A 177 21.64 12.09 21.86
N LEU A 178 21.46 13.40 22.08
CA LEU A 178 22.18 14.48 21.38
C LEU A 178 22.85 15.39 22.41
N ASN A 179 24.10 15.79 22.13
CA ASN A 179 24.93 16.57 23.03
C ASN A 179 25.63 17.70 22.28
N ASN A 180 25.19 18.93 22.50
CA ASN A 180 25.71 20.17 21.92
C ASN A 180 25.94 20.08 20.40
N VAL A 181 24.93 19.63 19.67
CA VAL A 181 25.01 19.55 18.21
C VAL A 181 24.66 20.90 17.61
N SER A 182 25.57 21.47 16.84
CA SER A 182 25.40 22.76 16.15
C SER A 182 25.69 22.60 14.66
N GLY A 183 25.01 23.38 13.82
CA GLY A 183 25.18 23.33 12.38
C GLY A 183 24.15 24.17 11.62
N PHE A 184 24.23 24.10 10.29
CA PHE A 184 23.32 24.79 9.40
C PHE A 184 23.18 24.08 8.06
N ILE A 185 22.09 24.38 7.35
CA ILE A 185 21.85 24.00 5.97
C ILE A 185 21.43 25.23 5.17
N LYS A 186 21.90 25.31 3.92
CA LYS A 186 21.66 26.45 3.03
C LYS A 186 20.82 26.03 1.83
N PRO A 187 20.06 26.97 1.25
CA PRO A 187 19.40 26.77 -0.04
C PRO A 187 20.46 26.51 -1.11
N GLY A 188 20.15 25.70 -2.12
CA GLY A 188 21.14 25.40 -3.17
C GLY A 188 22.09 24.25 -2.83
N GLN A 189 22.10 23.78 -1.57
CA GLN A 189 23.08 22.83 -1.07
C GLN A 189 22.44 21.54 -0.55
N MET A 190 23.11 20.42 -0.82
CA MET A 190 22.74 19.11 -0.30
C MET A 190 23.68 18.74 0.85
N THR A 191 23.15 18.68 2.07
CA THR A 191 23.91 18.31 3.27
C THR A 191 23.68 16.84 3.64
N ALA A 192 24.76 16.10 3.78
CA ALA A 192 24.77 14.72 4.29
C ALA A 192 24.92 14.69 5.81
N LEU A 193 24.04 13.94 6.48
CA LEU A 193 24.14 13.57 7.88
C LEU A 193 24.62 12.13 8.00
N MET A 194 25.86 11.94 8.44
CA MET A 194 26.50 10.63 8.56
C MET A 194 26.96 10.35 9.99
N GLY A 195 27.25 9.08 10.25
CA GLY A 195 27.68 8.61 11.56
C GLY A 195 27.37 7.14 11.76
N SER A 196 28.06 6.51 12.71
CA SER A 196 27.85 5.10 13.05
C SER A 196 26.39 4.81 13.44
N SER A 197 25.95 3.56 13.36
CA SER A 197 24.67 3.15 13.95
C SER A 197 24.62 3.52 15.45
N GLY A 198 23.52 4.14 15.87
CA GLY A 198 23.36 4.68 17.23
C GLY A 198 24.07 6.02 17.50
N ALA A 199 24.59 6.71 16.49
CA ALA A 199 25.18 8.06 16.66
C ALA A 199 24.15 9.18 16.89
N GLY A 200 22.84 8.90 16.73
CA GLY A 200 21.78 9.90 16.88
C GLY A 200 21.36 10.59 15.59
N LYS A 201 21.66 10.02 14.40
CA LYS A 201 21.29 10.58 13.07
C LYS A 201 19.79 10.85 12.95
N THR A 202 18.96 9.79 12.99
CA THR A 202 17.50 9.88 12.97
C THR A 202 16.97 10.73 14.13
N THR A 203 17.62 10.66 15.30
CA THR A 203 17.25 11.49 16.46
C THR A 203 17.44 12.98 16.19
N LEU A 204 18.55 13.37 15.55
CA LEU A 204 18.79 14.75 15.13
C LEU A 204 17.82 15.17 14.04
N LEU A 205 17.63 14.35 13.00
CA LEU A 205 16.71 14.64 11.90
C LEU A 205 15.26 14.83 12.38
N ASP A 206 14.79 13.97 13.29
CA ASP A 206 13.47 14.07 13.92
C ASP A 206 13.34 15.29 14.85
N SER A 207 14.41 15.65 15.54
CA SER A 207 14.42 16.83 16.43
C SER A 207 14.36 18.12 15.62
N LEU A 208 15.16 18.19 14.55
CA LEU A 208 15.22 19.32 13.62
C LEU A 208 13.91 19.52 12.85
N SER A 209 13.20 18.44 12.53
CA SER A 209 11.88 18.50 11.89
C SER A 209 10.71 18.67 12.87
N GLN A 210 11.00 18.84 14.17
CA GLN A 210 10.03 18.94 15.26
C GLN A 210 9.07 17.73 15.35
N ARG A 211 9.46 16.52 14.96
CA ARG A 211 8.59 15.33 15.00
C ARG A 211 8.61 14.59 16.34
N LYS A 212 9.63 14.80 17.18
CA LYS A 212 9.70 14.17 18.51
C LYS A 212 8.64 14.75 19.46
N THR A 213 7.87 13.87 20.10
CA THR A 213 6.83 14.20 21.08
C THR A 213 7.23 13.86 22.53
N ILE A 214 8.26 13.04 22.71
CA ILE A 214 8.74 12.55 24.01
C ILE A 214 10.14 13.10 24.26
N GLY A 215 10.48 13.39 25.51
CA GLY A 215 11.80 13.89 25.91
C GLY A 215 11.89 15.41 25.96
N SER A 216 13.04 15.92 26.38
CA SER A 216 13.35 17.35 26.42
C SER A 216 14.32 17.70 25.30
N LEU A 217 13.93 18.65 24.45
CA LEU A 217 14.76 19.26 23.43
C LEU A 217 15.22 20.64 23.94
N GLN A 218 16.53 20.86 23.98
CA GLN A 218 17.16 22.12 24.34
C GLN A 218 18.05 22.58 23.18
N GLY A 219 18.39 23.86 23.15
CA GLY A 219 19.11 24.50 22.05
C GLY A 219 18.20 25.42 21.23
N GLU A 220 18.81 26.16 20.33
CA GLU A 220 18.11 27.13 19.49
C GLU A 220 18.05 26.62 18.04
N MET A 221 16.88 26.74 17.41
CA MET A 221 16.67 26.40 16.01
C MET A 221 16.06 27.60 15.30
N LEU A 222 16.77 28.11 14.31
CA LEU A 222 16.47 29.36 13.61
C LEU A 222 16.27 29.11 12.12
N MET A 223 15.21 29.70 11.57
CA MET A 223 14.92 29.77 10.15
C MET A 223 15.22 31.18 9.66
N ASN A 224 16.19 31.34 8.76
CA ASN A 224 16.70 32.65 8.30
C ASN A 224 17.07 33.60 9.45
N GLY A 225 17.64 33.07 10.55
CA GLY A 225 18.03 33.86 11.73
C GLY A 225 16.89 34.25 12.67
N ALA A 226 15.65 33.83 12.38
CA ALA A 226 14.49 34.05 13.25
C ALA A 226 13.96 32.73 13.84
N PRO A 227 13.23 32.78 14.98
CA PRO A 227 12.58 31.59 15.53
C PRO A 227 11.63 30.91 14.54
N GLN A 228 11.49 29.59 14.67
CA GLN A 228 10.61 28.80 13.82
C GLN A 228 9.15 29.25 13.96
N PRO A 229 8.40 29.43 12.86
CA PRO A 229 6.98 29.74 12.94
C PRO A 229 6.20 28.54 13.51
N PRO A 230 5.02 28.75 14.12
CA PRO A 230 4.16 27.64 14.57
C PRO A 230 3.76 26.69 13.44
N SER A 231 3.76 27.18 12.20
CA SER A 231 3.51 26.41 10.98
C SER A 231 4.74 25.70 10.41
N PHE A 232 5.87 25.64 11.14
CA PHE A 232 7.13 25.05 10.66
C PHE A 232 6.94 23.66 10.05
N ARG A 233 6.18 22.77 10.72
CA ARG A 233 5.87 21.43 10.21
C ARG A 233 5.11 21.40 8.87
N ARG A 234 4.43 22.49 8.51
CA ARG A 234 3.67 22.60 7.23
C ARG A 234 4.53 23.10 6.09
N ILE A 235 5.65 23.75 6.39
CA ILE A 235 6.58 24.32 5.40
C ILE A 235 7.84 23.45 5.24
N THR A 236 7.89 22.28 5.88
CA THR A 236 8.97 21.30 5.76
C THR A 236 8.41 19.98 5.23
N GLY A 237 9.20 19.30 4.41
CA GLY A 237 8.92 17.95 3.93
C GLY A 237 9.79 16.95 4.68
N TYR A 238 9.24 15.79 5.01
CA TYR A 238 9.98 14.71 5.69
C TYR A 238 9.70 13.38 5.01
N ALA A 239 10.68 12.87 4.26
CA ALA A 239 10.64 11.53 3.70
C ALA A 239 11.17 10.54 4.74
N GLU A 240 10.29 9.67 5.25
CA GLU A 240 10.64 8.63 6.21
C GLU A 240 11.43 7.49 5.53
N GLN A 241 12.10 6.67 6.35
CA GLN A 241 12.83 5.50 5.87
C GLN A 241 11.90 4.44 5.24
N LEU A 242 10.67 4.30 5.76
CA LEU A 242 9.67 3.37 5.25
C LEU A 242 8.72 4.08 4.27
N ASP A 243 8.58 3.52 3.07
CA ASP A 243 7.73 4.09 2.02
C ASP A 243 6.29 3.59 2.13
N VAL A 244 5.45 4.34 2.85
CA VAL A 244 4.04 4.00 3.07
C VAL A 244 3.16 4.69 2.04
N HIS A 245 2.55 3.91 1.16
CA HIS A 245 1.65 4.39 0.10
C HIS A 245 0.39 3.54 0.01
N ALA A 246 -0.71 4.12 -0.46
CA ALA A 246 -1.92 3.36 -0.74
C ALA A 246 -1.70 2.51 -2.02
N PRO A 247 -1.90 1.18 -1.98
CA PRO A 247 -1.53 0.31 -3.10
C PRO A 247 -2.46 0.44 -4.31
N LEU A 248 -3.72 0.83 -4.09
CA LEU A 248 -4.78 0.85 -5.11
C LEU A 248 -4.93 2.19 -5.84
N VAL A 249 -4.02 3.14 -5.62
CA VAL A 249 -4.03 4.43 -6.33
C VAL A 249 -2.86 4.52 -7.29
N THR A 250 -3.00 5.32 -8.34
CA THR A 250 -1.88 5.59 -9.26
C THR A 250 -0.88 6.58 -8.65
N VAL A 251 0.35 6.58 -9.16
CA VAL A 251 1.41 7.55 -8.79
C VAL A 251 0.90 8.99 -8.92
N ARG A 252 0.28 9.32 -10.06
CA ARG A 252 -0.28 10.66 -10.34
C ARG A 252 -1.42 11.01 -9.38
N GLU A 253 -2.31 10.08 -9.09
CA GLU A 253 -3.42 10.29 -8.14
C GLU A 253 -2.88 10.54 -6.72
N ALA A 254 -1.88 9.79 -6.27
CA ALA A 254 -1.25 9.99 -4.96
C ALA A 254 -0.60 11.38 -4.84
N LEU A 255 0.14 11.81 -5.87
CA LEU A 255 0.74 13.14 -5.91
C LEU A 255 -0.31 14.26 -5.94
N ARG A 256 -1.36 14.12 -6.76
CA ARG A 256 -2.48 15.08 -6.80
C ARG A 256 -3.21 15.17 -5.47
N PHE A 257 -3.46 14.03 -4.81
CA PHE A 257 -4.09 13.99 -3.51
C PHE A 257 -3.28 14.75 -2.45
N SER A 258 -1.97 14.48 -2.37
CA SER A 258 -1.06 15.18 -1.45
C SER A 258 -1.00 16.68 -1.74
N ALA A 259 -0.89 17.09 -3.02
CA ALA A 259 -0.87 18.49 -3.42
C ALA A 259 -2.17 19.23 -3.03
N GLN A 260 -3.33 18.62 -3.28
CA GLN A 260 -4.62 19.23 -2.97
C GLN A 260 -4.81 19.50 -1.48
N LEU A 261 -4.36 18.58 -0.62
CA LEU A 261 -4.48 18.69 0.83
C LEU A 261 -3.43 19.59 1.49
N ARG A 262 -2.19 19.59 0.99
CA ARG A 262 -1.07 20.28 1.64
C ARG A 262 -0.80 21.67 1.10
N GLN A 263 -1.10 21.94 -0.17
CA GLN A 263 -0.97 23.30 -0.71
C GLN A 263 -2.13 24.20 -0.26
N PRO A 264 -1.91 25.53 -0.17
CA PRO A 264 -2.94 26.50 0.25
C PRO A 264 -4.27 26.33 -0.49
N ALA A 265 -5.38 26.61 0.19
CA ALA A 265 -6.71 26.58 -0.41
C ALA A 265 -6.94 27.70 -1.44
N THR A 266 -6.11 28.75 -1.41
CA THR A 266 -6.12 29.87 -2.37
C THR A 266 -5.60 29.48 -3.75
N THR A 267 -4.75 28.44 -3.84
CA THR A 267 -4.21 27.93 -5.09
C THR A 267 -5.25 27.08 -5.80
N SER A 268 -5.47 27.35 -7.09
CA SER A 268 -6.49 26.64 -7.87
C SER A 268 -6.10 25.17 -8.07
N ILE A 269 -7.10 24.29 -8.25
CA ILE A 269 -6.85 22.86 -8.52
C ILE A 269 -6.02 22.68 -9.80
N ALA A 270 -6.23 23.54 -10.80
CA ALA A 270 -5.48 23.51 -12.05
C ALA A 270 -3.98 23.80 -11.83
N GLU A 271 -3.64 24.84 -11.07
CA GLU A 271 -2.26 25.17 -10.71
C GLU A 271 -1.61 24.07 -9.86
N LYS A 272 -2.36 23.50 -8.89
CA LYS A 272 -1.89 22.37 -8.08
C LYS A 272 -1.54 21.17 -8.96
N ASN A 273 -2.43 20.82 -9.89
CA ASN A 273 -2.21 19.71 -10.82
C ASN A 273 -1.06 20.00 -11.79
N ALA A 274 -0.92 21.22 -12.29
CA ALA A 274 0.21 21.60 -13.14
C ALA A 274 1.56 21.47 -12.41
N TYR A 275 1.60 21.85 -11.12
CA TYR A 275 2.79 21.63 -10.29
C TYR A 275 3.07 20.14 -10.06
N VAL A 276 2.03 19.30 -9.93
CA VAL A 276 2.21 17.84 -9.84
C VAL A 276 2.86 17.28 -11.11
N GLU A 277 2.44 17.71 -12.30
CA GLU A 277 3.09 17.27 -13.55
C GLU A 277 4.56 17.70 -13.62
N ARG A 278 4.89 18.91 -13.11
CA ARG A 278 6.28 19.34 -12.96
C ARG A 278 7.08 18.42 -12.02
N VAL A 279 6.51 18.03 -10.89
CA VAL A 279 7.17 17.11 -9.95
C VAL A 279 7.36 15.72 -10.56
N ILE A 280 6.38 15.23 -11.32
CA ILE A 280 6.49 13.96 -12.06
C ILE A 280 7.68 14.00 -13.02
N TYR A 281 7.85 15.11 -13.76
CA TYR A 281 9.00 15.32 -14.64
C TYR A 281 10.33 15.40 -13.87
N LEU A 282 10.40 16.21 -12.81
CA LEU A 282 11.64 16.38 -12.02
C LEU A 282 12.16 15.09 -11.38
N LEU A 283 11.24 14.19 -11.03
CA LEU A 283 11.55 12.91 -10.40
C LEU A 283 11.60 11.74 -11.39
N ASP A 284 11.50 12.01 -12.70
CA ASP A 284 11.54 10.99 -13.74
C ASP A 284 10.47 9.89 -13.54
N LEU A 285 9.26 10.31 -13.15
CA LEU A 285 8.11 9.44 -12.86
C LEU A 285 7.12 9.34 -14.04
N GLY A 286 7.44 9.92 -15.20
CA GLY A 286 6.53 10.00 -16.35
C GLY A 286 5.97 8.64 -16.78
N ASP A 287 6.87 7.68 -16.98
CA ASP A 287 6.54 6.33 -17.47
C ASP A 287 5.63 5.53 -16.52
N ILE A 288 5.62 5.90 -15.24
CA ILE A 288 4.85 5.21 -14.19
C ILE A 288 3.75 6.07 -13.59
N ALA A 289 3.52 7.28 -14.11
CA ALA A 289 2.56 8.23 -13.56
C ALA A 289 1.15 7.63 -13.43
N ASP A 290 0.71 6.86 -14.43
CA ASP A 290 -0.61 6.22 -14.47
C ASP A 290 -0.58 4.73 -14.08
N CYS A 291 0.53 4.25 -13.50
CA CYS A 291 0.67 2.92 -12.92
C CYS A 291 0.14 2.89 -11.48
N LEU A 292 -0.51 1.79 -11.09
CA LEU A 292 -0.85 1.52 -9.70
C LEU A 292 0.42 1.34 -8.87
N ILE A 293 0.41 1.88 -7.64
CA ILE A 293 1.57 1.82 -6.74
C ILE A 293 1.82 0.39 -6.25
N GLY A 294 0.76 -0.35 -5.91
CA GLY A 294 0.87 -1.71 -5.37
C GLY A 294 1.51 -1.78 -3.98
N GLU A 295 1.50 -2.98 -3.39
CA GLU A 295 2.12 -3.21 -2.08
C GLU A 295 3.61 -3.54 -2.22
N PRO A 296 4.47 -3.17 -1.26
CA PRO A 296 5.93 -3.39 -1.33
C PRO A 296 6.33 -4.85 -1.57
N ASP A 297 5.61 -5.79 -0.93
CA ASP A 297 5.86 -7.23 -1.03
C ASP A 297 4.97 -7.93 -2.07
N SER A 298 4.12 -7.16 -2.76
CA SER A 298 3.28 -7.70 -3.81
C SER A 298 4.02 -7.76 -5.14
N ARG A 299 3.54 -8.67 -5.96
CA ARG A 299 3.95 -8.84 -7.35
C ARG A 299 3.33 -7.81 -8.28
N GLU A 300 2.71 -6.76 -7.79
CA GLU A 300 1.99 -5.81 -8.63
C GLU A 300 2.41 -4.38 -8.26
N GLY A 301 2.60 -3.53 -9.27
CA GLY A 301 2.89 -2.11 -9.09
C GLY A 301 4.34 -1.69 -9.35
N ILE A 302 4.77 -0.64 -8.65
CA ILE A 302 6.04 0.06 -8.91
C ILE A 302 7.22 -0.57 -8.16
N SER A 303 8.43 -0.42 -8.72
CA SER A 303 9.68 -0.90 -8.11
C SER A 303 10.02 -0.16 -6.81
N LEU A 304 10.96 -0.71 -6.03
CA LEU A 304 11.40 -0.06 -4.79
C LEU A 304 12.04 1.32 -5.05
N GLU A 305 12.85 1.45 -6.10
CA GLU A 305 13.44 2.74 -6.51
C GLU A 305 12.34 3.75 -6.89
N GLU A 306 11.38 3.33 -7.72
CA GLU A 306 10.24 4.14 -8.13
C GLU A 306 9.40 4.58 -6.92
N ARG A 307 9.22 3.68 -5.94
CA ARG A 307 8.52 3.95 -4.69
C ARG A 307 9.27 4.98 -3.84
N LYS A 308 10.60 4.91 -3.76
CA LYS A 308 11.44 5.94 -3.10
C LYS A 308 11.28 7.30 -3.78
N ARG A 309 11.29 7.34 -5.12
CA ARG A 309 11.03 8.57 -5.89
C ARG A 309 9.64 9.12 -5.62
N LEU A 310 8.62 8.26 -5.57
CA LEU A 310 7.27 8.67 -5.20
C LEU A 310 7.21 9.25 -3.77
N THR A 311 7.87 8.64 -2.78
CA THR A 311 7.93 9.19 -1.40
C THR A 311 8.50 10.61 -1.39
N ILE A 312 9.59 10.83 -2.13
CA ILE A 312 10.20 12.16 -2.28
C ILE A 312 9.21 13.11 -2.97
N GLY A 313 8.52 12.65 -4.01
CA GLY A 313 7.53 13.42 -4.75
C GLY A 313 6.33 13.82 -3.93
N ILE A 314 5.81 12.91 -3.09
CA ILE A 314 4.71 13.20 -2.17
C ILE A 314 5.08 14.37 -1.27
N GLU A 315 6.29 14.41 -0.72
CA GLU A 315 6.77 15.53 0.08
C GLU A 315 6.97 16.80 -0.76
N LEU A 316 7.59 16.68 -1.93
CA LEU A 316 7.91 17.81 -2.81
C LEU A 316 6.67 18.53 -3.37
N VAL A 317 5.56 17.81 -3.64
CA VAL A 317 4.31 18.44 -4.13
C VAL A 317 3.69 19.41 -3.11
N SER A 318 4.12 19.36 -1.84
CA SER A 318 3.67 20.32 -0.83
C SER A 318 4.38 21.68 -0.89
N LYS A 319 5.38 21.84 -1.77
CA LYS A 319 6.28 23.00 -1.85
C LYS A 319 7.02 23.29 -0.53
N PRO A 320 7.76 22.30 0.01
CA PRO A 320 8.47 22.48 1.27
C PRO A 320 9.68 23.42 1.11
N LYS A 321 9.94 24.28 2.09
CA LYS A 321 11.13 25.16 2.14
C LYS A 321 12.40 24.42 2.56
N ILE A 322 12.24 23.31 3.28
CA ILE A 322 13.30 22.42 3.73
C ILE A 322 12.83 20.99 3.54
N LEU A 323 13.65 20.16 2.91
CA LEU A 323 13.38 18.75 2.70
C LEU A 323 14.32 17.91 3.55
N PHE A 324 13.75 17.15 4.48
CA PHE A 324 14.46 16.17 5.30
C PHE A 324 14.23 14.77 4.70
N LEU A 325 15.29 13.99 4.52
CA LEU A 325 15.18 12.61 4.04
C LEU A 325 15.91 11.64 4.97
N ASP A 326 15.22 10.63 5.46
CA ASP A 326 15.81 9.59 6.30
C ASP A 326 16.19 8.36 5.47
N GLU A 327 17.50 8.17 5.25
CA GLU A 327 18.10 7.07 4.48
C GLU A 327 17.44 6.83 3.11
N PRO A 328 17.42 7.82 2.20
CA PRO A 328 16.72 7.71 0.91
C PRO A 328 17.32 6.66 -0.04
N THR A 329 18.54 6.19 0.23
CA THR A 329 19.24 5.14 -0.54
C THR A 329 19.17 3.75 0.11
N SER A 330 18.47 3.60 1.24
CA SER A 330 18.39 2.33 1.96
C SER A 330 17.59 1.29 1.17
N GLY A 331 18.10 0.07 1.09
CA GLY A 331 17.48 -1.05 0.37
C GLY A 331 17.62 -1.00 -1.16
N LEU A 332 18.31 0.01 -1.70
CA LEU A 332 18.58 0.12 -3.14
C LEU A 332 19.95 -0.44 -3.50
N ASP A 333 20.11 -0.85 -4.76
CA ASP A 333 21.40 -1.16 -5.33
C ASP A 333 22.20 0.13 -5.63
N ALA A 334 23.45 -0.01 -6.05
CA ALA A 334 24.33 1.14 -6.27
C ALA A 334 23.83 2.07 -7.38
N GLN A 335 23.23 1.52 -8.44
CA GLN A 335 22.76 2.29 -9.59
C GLN A 335 21.48 3.08 -9.26
N ALA A 336 20.49 2.44 -8.63
CA ALA A 336 19.29 3.12 -8.17
C ALA A 336 19.62 4.19 -7.12
N SER A 337 20.52 3.89 -6.18
CA SER A 337 20.99 4.88 -5.20
C SER A 337 21.62 6.10 -5.86
N PHE A 338 22.41 5.90 -6.91
CA PHE A 338 23.01 6.99 -7.68
C PHE A 338 21.95 7.85 -8.38
N ARG A 339 20.94 7.24 -9.00
CA ARG A 339 19.83 7.98 -9.61
C ARG A 339 19.09 8.85 -8.59
N ILE A 340 18.76 8.30 -7.42
CA ILE A 340 18.11 9.06 -6.33
C ILE A 340 18.97 10.26 -5.91
N VAL A 341 20.27 10.06 -5.66
CA VAL A 341 21.16 11.14 -5.24
C VAL A 341 21.33 12.21 -6.31
N GLN A 342 21.39 11.83 -7.60
CA GLN A 342 21.42 12.78 -8.70
C GLN A 342 20.14 13.63 -8.78
N ILE A 343 18.98 13.00 -8.57
CA ILE A 343 17.70 13.72 -8.49
C ILE A 343 17.73 14.72 -7.32
N LEU A 344 18.16 14.29 -6.14
CA LEU A 344 18.29 15.18 -4.97
C LEU A 344 19.28 16.32 -5.23
N LYS A 345 20.39 16.06 -5.92
CA LYS A 345 21.35 17.08 -6.30
C LYS A 345 20.71 18.12 -7.24
N ARG A 346 19.97 17.68 -8.26
CA ARG A 346 19.24 18.60 -9.16
C ARG A 346 18.22 19.44 -8.42
N LEU A 347 17.46 18.84 -7.49
CA LEU A 347 16.52 19.58 -6.64
C LEU A 347 17.24 20.62 -5.78
N ALA A 348 18.39 20.26 -5.18
CA ALA A 348 19.21 21.18 -4.42
C ALA A 348 19.69 22.34 -5.30
N THR A 349 20.25 22.07 -6.48
CA THR A 349 20.71 23.11 -7.42
C THR A 349 19.60 24.06 -7.85
N ASN A 350 18.36 23.58 -7.93
CA ASN A 350 17.17 24.41 -8.18
C ASN A 350 16.69 25.21 -6.95
N GLY A 351 17.50 25.31 -5.90
CA GLY A 351 17.26 26.15 -4.73
C GLY A 351 16.66 25.43 -3.52
N GLN A 352 16.37 24.13 -3.61
CA GLN A 352 15.85 23.37 -2.47
C GLN A 352 16.91 23.24 -1.36
N THR A 353 16.53 23.49 -0.11
CA THR A 353 17.38 23.16 1.05
C THR A 353 17.17 21.69 1.41
N ILE A 354 18.21 20.85 1.33
CA ILE A 354 18.13 19.40 1.56
C ILE A 354 19.06 18.96 2.70
N LEU A 355 18.52 18.23 3.67
CA LEU A 355 19.26 17.50 4.69
C LEU A 355 18.86 16.02 4.65
N CYS A 356 19.80 15.13 4.38
CA CYS A 356 19.50 13.69 4.34
C CYS A 356 20.49 12.86 5.16
N THR A 357 20.00 11.77 5.77
CA THR A 357 20.85 10.79 6.44
C THR A 357 21.32 9.75 5.43
N ILE A 358 22.58 9.32 5.51
CA ILE A 358 23.11 8.27 4.63
C ILE A 358 23.91 7.26 5.46
N HIS A 359 23.61 6.00 5.22
CA HIS A 359 24.27 4.86 5.85
C HIS A 359 25.24 4.23 4.86
N GLN A 360 26.52 4.60 4.93
CA GLN A 360 27.62 4.06 4.10
C GLN A 360 27.50 4.36 2.60
N PRO A 361 27.76 5.61 2.16
CA PRO A 361 27.80 5.93 0.74
C PRO A 361 29.00 5.26 0.04
N SER A 362 28.85 4.96 -1.25
CA SER A 362 30.03 4.79 -2.12
C SER A 362 30.73 6.13 -2.32
N SER A 363 32.00 6.12 -2.73
CA SER A 363 32.76 7.35 -3.01
C SER A 363 32.04 8.26 -4.00
N LEU A 364 31.51 7.68 -5.08
CA LEU A 364 30.74 8.39 -6.09
C LEU A 364 29.48 9.07 -5.52
N LEU A 365 28.76 8.42 -4.61
CA LEU A 365 27.61 9.04 -3.95
C LEU A 365 28.04 10.14 -2.99
N PHE A 366 29.17 9.94 -2.31
CA PHE A 366 29.70 10.88 -1.34
C PHE A 366 30.08 12.23 -1.96
N GLU A 367 30.67 12.22 -3.16
CA GLU A 367 31.05 13.42 -3.92
C GLU A 367 29.85 14.29 -4.34
N ALA A 368 28.64 13.74 -4.42
CA ALA A 368 27.46 14.53 -4.76
C ALA A 368 27.06 15.54 -3.66
N PHE A 369 27.48 15.30 -2.41
CA PHE A 369 27.15 16.13 -1.27
C PHE A 369 28.05 17.36 -1.17
N ASP A 370 27.45 18.51 -0.90
CA ASP A 370 28.20 19.76 -0.73
C ASP A 370 28.84 19.84 0.66
N ARG A 371 28.14 19.30 1.66
CA ARG A 371 28.47 19.46 3.08
C ARG A 371 28.23 18.18 3.85
N LEU A 372 29.07 17.93 4.84
CA LEU A 372 28.96 16.79 5.75
C LEU A 372 28.74 17.27 7.19
N LEU A 373 27.75 16.68 7.84
CA LEU A 373 27.59 16.66 9.30
C LEU A 373 27.86 15.24 9.80
N LEU A 374 29.01 15.05 10.43
CA LEU A 374 29.46 13.75 10.94
C LEU A 374 29.21 13.66 12.45
N LEU A 375 28.38 12.70 12.85
CA LEU A 375 28.10 12.38 14.24
C LEU A 375 28.78 11.09 14.69
N VAL A 376 29.17 11.05 15.96
CA VAL A 376 29.63 9.83 16.65
C VAL A 376 28.68 9.43 17.76
N ARG A 377 28.88 8.22 18.30
CA ARG A 377 28.13 7.71 19.47
C ARG A 377 28.12 8.74 20.59
N GLY A 378 26.94 8.91 21.19
CA GLY A 378 26.70 9.96 22.18
C GLY A 378 26.15 11.27 21.58
N GLY A 379 25.87 11.29 20.27
CA GLY A 379 25.23 12.43 19.62
C GLY A 379 26.09 13.68 19.61
N LYS A 380 27.39 13.51 19.36
CA LYS A 380 28.37 14.59 19.29
C LYS A 380 28.83 14.79 17.86
N THR A 381 29.00 16.06 17.47
CA THR A 381 29.56 16.45 16.17
C THR A 381 31.07 16.23 16.18
N VAL A 382 31.58 15.50 15.19
CA VAL A 382 33.03 15.38 14.92
C VAL A 382 33.45 16.36 13.84
N TYR A 383 32.64 16.46 12.79
CA TYR A 383 32.92 17.32 11.67
C TYR A 383 31.63 17.96 11.18
N PHE A 384 31.70 19.25 10.87
CA PHE A 384 30.65 19.96 10.18
C PHE A 384 31.28 20.98 9.24
N GLY A 385 31.15 20.75 7.93
CA GLY A 385 31.84 21.58 6.94
C GLY A 385 31.65 21.08 5.52
N ASP A 386 32.14 21.87 4.57
CA ASP A 386 32.09 21.54 3.14
C ASP A 386 33.04 20.38 2.83
N ILE A 387 32.59 19.42 2.03
CA ILE A 387 33.38 18.23 1.70
C ILE A 387 34.56 18.61 0.79
N GLY A 388 34.29 19.49 -0.18
CA GLY A 388 35.23 19.90 -1.23
C GLY A 388 35.43 18.83 -2.30
N ASP A 389 36.03 19.23 -3.42
CA ASP A 389 36.35 18.30 -4.53
C ASP A 389 37.22 17.14 -4.03
N ASP A 390 36.90 15.90 -4.40
CA ASP A 390 37.57 14.68 -3.93
C ASP A 390 37.71 14.58 -2.39
N ALA A 391 36.78 15.22 -1.65
CA ALA A 391 36.79 15.29 -0.20
C ALA A 391 38.05 15.93 0.43
N HIS A 392 38.82 16.72 -0.32
CA HIS A 392 40.11 17.25 0.14
C HIS A 392 39.99 18.10 1.42
N VAL A 393 38.91 18.88 1.58
CA VAL A 393 38.69 19.70 2.78
C VAL A 393 38.48 18.81 4.00
N LEU A 394 37.68 17.75 3.85
CA LEU A 394 37.42 16.78 4.90
C LEU A 394 38.69 16.02 5.29
N ILE A 395 39.45 15.52 4.30
CA ILE A 395 40.69 14.77 4.53
C ILE A 395 41.69 15.66 5.27
N SER A 396 41.88 16.90 4.81
CA SER A 396 42.79 17.85 5.45
C SER A 396 42.41 18.18 6.90
N TYR A 397 41.11 18.14 7.24
CA TYR A 397 40.66 18.32 8.62
C TYR A 397 41.08 17.16 9.52
N PHE A 398 40.96 15.92 9.04
CA PHE A 398 41.36 14.72 9.79
C PHE A 398 42.87 14.47 9.78
N GLU A 399 43.63 15.00 8.83
CA GLU A 399 45.10 14.95 8.88
C GLU A 399 45.67 15.95 9.91
N ARG A 400 44.94 17.04 10.19
CA ARG A 400 45.38 18.10 11.12
C ARG A 400 45.06 17.81 12.59
N ASN A 401 44.04 17.01 12.88
CA ASN A 401 43.55 16.71 14.24
C ASN A 401 43.69 15.22 14.52
#